data_AF-A0A7S9Q4U3-F1
#
_entry.id   AF-A0A7S9Q4U3-F1
#
_cell.length_a   1.000
_cell.length_b   1.000
_cell.length_c   1.000
_cell.angle_alpha   90.00
_cell.angle_beta   90.00
_cell.angle_gamma   90.00
#
_symmetry.space_group_name_H-M   'P 1'
#
loop_
_entity.id
_entity.type
_entity.pdbx_description
1 polymer ?
#
loop_
_entity_poly.entity_id
_entity_poly.type
_entity_poly.pdbx_seq_one_letter_code
_entity_poly.pdbx_strand_id
1 'polypeptide(L)'
;MNNKGKQTKDSRITIRLTKSELETLEAKISQAGYKAAGAFIRDFVITNQVKPKLSGDVVQIARELMNLASMINAEYPGAALLEKVKKIAQINAGGAA
;
A
#
# COMPACT_ATOMS: atom_id res chain seq x y z
N MET A 1 23.04 18.90 -29.90
CA MET A 1 22.49 19.11 -28.54
C MET A 1 20.98 19.14 -28.65
N ASN A 2 20.29 18.04 -28.35
CA ASN A 2 18.83 17.96 -28.52
C ASN A 2 18.15 18.39 -27.22
N ASN A 3 17.69 19.64 -27.20
CA ASN A 3 16.91 20.19 -26.11
C ASN A 3 15.47 19.63 -26.19
N LYS A 4 15.24 18.44 -25.62
CA LYS A 4 13.87 17.96 -25.36
C LYS A 4 13.26 18.86 -24.30
N GLY A 5 12.56 19.90 -24.75
CA GLY A 5 11.77 20.77 -23.88
C GLY A 5 10.90 19.90 -22.97
N LYS A 6 11.08 20.05 -21.65
CA LYS A 6 10.17 19.51 -20.64
C LYS A 6 8.77 20.03 -20.99
N GLN A 7 7.93 19.19 -21.58
CA GLN A 7 6.51 19.50 -21.75
C GLN A 7 5.95 19.83 -20.36
N THR A 8 5.60 21.09 -20.19
CA THR A 8 5.08 21.68 -18.97
C THR A 8 3.73 21.05 -18.64
N LYS A 9 3.46 20.93 -17.34
CA LYS A 9 2.17 20.50 -16.75
C LYS A 9 1.06 21.54 -17.02
N ASP A 10 0.87 21.98 -18.26
CA ASP A 10 0.01 23.13 -18.59
C ASP A 10 -1.47 22.78 -18.76
N SER A 11 -1.82 21.51 -18.95
CA SER A 11 -3.22 21.08 -18.99
C SER A 11 -3.77 20.91 -17.57
N ARG A 12 -4.41 21.96 -17.05
CA ARG A 12 -5.21 21.86 -15.82
C ARG A 12 -6.63 21.40 -16.15
N ILE A 13 -7.13 20.45 -15.37
CA ILE A 13 -8.51 19.98 -15.42
C ILE A 13 -9.18 20.38 -14.11
N THR A 14 -10.33 21.05 -14.20
CA THR A 14 -11.17 21.36 -13.04
C THR A 14 -12.34 20.39 -13.02
N ILE A 15 -12.46 19.61 -11.94
CA ILE A 15 -13.56 18.67 -11.72
C ILE A 15 -14.43 19.25 -10.61
N ARG A 16 -15.74 19.39 -10.85
CA ARG A 16 -16.69 19.77 -9.82
C ARG A 16 -17.24 18.50 -9.17
N LEU A 17 -17.23 18.49 -7.85
CA LEU A 17 -17.75 17.40 -7.03
C LEU A 17 -18.74 17.99 -6.03
N THR A 18 -19.79 17.24 -5.74
CA THR A 18 -20.61 17.45 -4.55
C THR A 18 -19.82 17.06 -3.30
N LYS A 19 -20.33 17.45 -2.13
CA LYS A 19 -19.66 17.16 -0.85
C LYS A 19 -19.48 15.67 -0.61
N SER A 20 -20.51 14.86 -0.87
CA SER A 20 -20.46 13.39 -0.69
C SER A 20 -19.48 12.73 -1.67
N GLU A 21 -19.37 13.24 -2.90
CA GLU A 21 -18.40 12.74 -3.88
C GLU A 21 -16.96 13.08 -3.47
N LEU A 22 -16.73 14.26 -2.89
CA LEU A 22 -15.42 14.64 -2.37
C LEU A 22 -15.00 13.73 -1.20
N GLU A 23 -15.90 13.49 -0.24
CA GLU A 23 -15.65 12.57 0.88
C GLU A 23 -15.33 11.15 0.39
N THR A 24 -16.08 10.68 -0.60
CA THR A 24 -15.84 9.37 -1.24
C THR A 24 -14.47 9.33 -1.93
N LEU A 25 -14.09 10.41 -2.61
CA LEU A 25 -12.79 10.51 -3.28
C LEU A 25 -11.65 10.48 -2.26
N GLU A 26 -11.74 11.25 -1.17
CA GLU A 26 -10.73 11.29 -0.10
C GLU A 26 -10.55 9.93 0.57
N ALA A 27 -11.65 9.22 0.86
CA ALA A 27 -11.60 7.87 1.41
C ALA A 27 -10.86 6.90 0.47
N LYS A 28 -11.17 6.93 -0.83
CA LYS A 28 -10.51 6.08 -1.85
C LYS A 28 -9.02 6.42 -2.00
N ILE A 29 -8.67 7.71 -1.97
CA ILE A 29 -7.27 8.17 -2.00
C ILE A 29 -6.50 7.60 -0.81
N SER A 30 -7.07 7.72 0.39
CA SER A 30 -6.46 7.24 1.64
C SER A 30 -6.30 5.72 1.65
N GLN A 31 -7.34 4.97 1.30
CA GLN A 31 -7.31 3.51 1.21
C GLN A 31 -6.29 3.00 0.19
N ALA A 32 -6.20 3.65 -0.98
CA ALA A 32 -5.20 3.33 -1.99
C ALA A 32 -3.80 3.87 -1.62
N GLY A 33 -3.68 4.66 -0.54
CA GLY A 33 -2.42 5.10 0.02
C GLY A 33 -1.75 6.27 -0.69
N TYR A 34 -2.49 6.97 -1.56
CA TYR A 34 -2.02 8.15 -2.28
C TYR A 34 -2.03 9.38 -1.37
N LYS A 35 -1.03 10.25 -1.51
CA LYS A 35 -0.95 11.52 -0.77
C LYS A 35 -1.68 12.68 -1.44
N ALA A 36 -1.99 12.55 -2.73
CA ALA A 36 -2.56 13.62 -3.53
C ALA A 36 -3.60 13.08 -4.51
N ALA A 37 -4.75 13.76 -4.61
CA ALA A 37 -5.84 13.39 -5.50
C ALA A 37 -5.41 13.33 -6.97
N GLY A 38 -4.58 14.27 -7.43
CA GLY A 38 -4.13 14.30 -8.82
C GLY A 38 -3.24 13.10 -9.23
N ALA A 39 -2.54 12.47 -8.28
CA ALA A 39 -1.80 11.24 -8.54
C ALA A 39 -2.75 10.04 -8.61
N PHE A 40 -3.68 9.95 -7.65
CA PHE A 40 -4.73 8.93 -7.63
C PHE A 40 -5.59 8.95 -8.90
N ILE A 41 -6.13 10.11 -9.27
CA ILE A 41 -7.00 10.26 -10.46
C ILE A 41 -6.23 9.93 -11.73
N ARG A 42 -4.98 10.40 -11.86
CA ARG A 42 -4.14 10.11 -13.03
C ARG A 42 -3.92 8.60 -13.19
N ASP A 43 -3.48 7.95 -12.12
CA ASP A 43 -3.17 6.52 -12.15
C ASP A 43 -4.44 5.69 -12.39
N PHE A 44 -5.55 6.08 -11.74
CA PHE A 44 -6.87 5.47 -11.96
C PHE A 44 -7.35 5.62 -13.41
N VAL A 45 -7.25 6.80 -14.02
CA VAL A 45 -7.68 7.03 -15.41
C VAL A 45 -6.79 6.30 -16.42
N ILE A 46 -5.47 6.22 -16.18
CA ILE A 46 -4.53 5.58 -17.10
C ILE A 46 -4.65 4.06 -17.07
N THR A 47 -4.81 3.47 -15.88
CA THR A 47 -4.66 2.02 -15.70
C THR A 47 -5.96 1.31 -15.32
N ASN A 48 -7.01 2.07 -14.97
CA ASN A 48 -8.22 1.56 -14.32
C ASN A 48 -7.94 0.71 -13.06
N GLN A 49 -6.74 0.84 -12.49
CA GLN A 49 -6.26 0.07 -11.35
C GLN A 49 -5.57 1.01 -10.36
N VAL A 50 -6.06 1.05 -9.13
CA VAL A 50 -5.33 1.68 -8.03
C VAL A 50 -4.22 0.74 -7.59
N LYS A 51 -2.95 1.10 -7.81
CA LYS A 51 -1.84 0.33 -7.26
C LYS A 51 -2.02 0.18 -5.74
N PRO A 52 -2.15 -1.05 -5.21
CA PRO A 52 -2.31 -1.25 -3.78
C PRO A 52 -1.02 -0.81 -3.07
N LYS A 53 -1.16 0.05 -2.06
CA LYS A 53 -0.03 0.37 -1.20
C LYS A 53 0.23 -0.82 -0.29
N LEU A 54 1.41 -1.43 -0.43
CA LEU A 54 1.91 -2.36 0.57
C LEU A 54 2.14 -1.56 1.85
N SER A 55 1.38 -1.86 2.91
CA SER A 55 1.63 -1.26 4.23
C SER A 55 2.95 -1.82 4.80
N GLY A 56 3.57 -1.08 5.72
CA GLY A 56 4.75 -1.57 6.45
C GLY A 56 4.47 -2.92 7.12
N ASP A 57 3.26 -3.08 7.65
CA ASP A 57 2.79 -4.31 8.28
C ASP A 57 2.79 -5.49 7.31
N VAL A 58 2.34 -5.31 6.06
CA VAL A 58 2.35 -6.37 5.04
C VAL A 58 3.79 -6.82 4.74
N VAL A 59 4.72 -5.88 4.66
CA VAL A 59 6.16 -6.19 4.45
C VAL A 59 6.73 -6.93 5.66
N GLN A 60 6.38 -6.50 6.87
CA GLN A 60 6.83 -7.13 8.11
C GLN A 60 6.25 -8.54 8.28
N ILE A 61 4.97 -8.74 7.97
CA ILE A 61 4.32 -10.05 7.95
C ILE A 61 5.02 -10.98 6.96
N ALA A 62 5.30 -10.53 5.74
CA ALA A 62 6.00 -11.33 4.74
C ALA A 62 7.38 -11.78 5.25
N ARG A 63 8.13 -10.88 5.89
CA ARG A 63 9.43 -11.21 6.51
C ARG A 63 9.30 -12.23 7.63
N GLU A 64 8.30 -12.09 8.50
CA GLU A 64 8.08 -13.02 9.60
C GLU A 64 7.62 -14.39 9.11
N LEU A 65 6.83 -14.46 8.04
CA LEU A 65 6.44 -15.70 7.37
C LEU A 65 7.63 -16.42 6.73
N MET A 66 8.54 -15.69 6.07
CA MET A 66 9.78 -16.27 5.54
C MET A 66 10.64 -16.86 6.65
N ASN A 67 10.77 -16.15 7.78
CA ASN A 67 11.48 -16.67 8.95
C ASN A 67 10.81 -17.93 9.52
N LEU A 68 9.47 -17.95 9.62
CA LEU A 68 8.73 -19.13 10.06
C LEU A 68 8.99 -20.34 9.14
N ALA A 69 8.93 -20.15 7.82
CA ALA A 69 9.24 -21.20 6.86
C ALA A 69 10.67 -21.74 7.04
N SER A 70 11.64 -20.85 7.27
CA SER A 70 13.02 -21.25 7.57
C SER A 70 13.12 -22.06 8.88
N MET A 71 12.39 -21.69 9.92
CA MET A 71 12.38 -22.42 11.20
C MET A 71 11.74 -23.80 11.06
N ILE A 72 10.67 -23.92 10.27
CA ILE A 72 10.02 -25.20 9.94
C ILE A 72 11.02 -26.11 9.22
N ASN A 73 11.70 -25.58 8.20
CA ASN A 73 12.70 -26.33 7.44
C ASN A 73 13.92 -26.75 8.27
N ALA A 74 14.22 -26.03 9.35
CA ALA A 74 15.27 -26.35 10.29
C ALA A 74 14.77 -27.17 11.50
N GLU A 75 13.55 -27.70 11.44
CA GLU A 75 12.95 -28.59 12.46
C GLU A 75 12.91 -27.98 13.87
N TYR A 76 12.68 -26.67 13.96
CA TYR A 76 12.56 -26.00 15.26
C TYR A 76 11.39 -26.57 16.08
N PRO A 77 11.48 -26.56 17.43
CA PRO A 77 10.42 -27.05 18.29
C PRO A 77 9.09 -26.32 18.05
N GLY A 78 7.97 -27.06 18.12
CA GLY A 78 6.63 -26.51 17.89
C GLY A 78 6.27 -25.30 18.76
N ALA A 79 6.78 -25.24 20.00
CA ALA A 79 6.62 -24.07 20.87
C ALA A 79 7.24 -22.80 20.27
N ALA A 80 8.42 -22.89 19.66
CA ALA A 80 9.09 -21.76 19.03
C ALA A 80 8.37 -21.31 17.74
N LEU A 81 7.84 -22.28 16.98
CA LEU A 81 7.02 -21.99 15.79
C LEU A 81 5.71 -21.28 16.19
N LEU A 82 5.07 -21.73 17.27
CA LEU A 82 3.83 -21.15 17.77
C LEU A 82 4.02 -19.68 18.21
N GLU A 83 5.12 -19.36 18.90
CA GLU A 83 5.44 -17.98 19.26
C GLU A 83 5.62 -17.09 18.02
N LYS A 84 6.26 -17.62 16.97
CA LYS A 84 6.42 -16.90 15.70
C LYS A 84 5.07 -16.64 15.02
N VAL A 85 4.16 -17.62 15.03
CA VAL A 85 2.79 -17.47 14.51
C VAL A 85 2.00 -16.42 15.30
N LYS A 86 2.08 -16.42 16.64
CA LYS A 86 1.44 -15.40 17.48
C LYS A 86 1.91 -13.99 17.13
N LYS A 87 3.22 -13.81 16.92
CA LYS A 87 3.79 -12.52 16.52
C LYS A 87 3.28 -12.04 15.16
N ILE A 88 3.18 -12.94 14.17
CA ILE A 88 2.59 -12.63 12.87
C ILE A 88 1.12 -12.19 13.03
N ALA A 89 0.34 -12.92 13.84
CA ALA A 89 -1.05 -12.59 14.10
C ALA A 89 -1.22 -11.22 14.78
N GLN A 90 -0.32 -10.87 15.70
CA GLN A 90 -0.31 -9.56 16.37
C GLN A 90 -0.09 -8.42 15.37
N ILE A 91 0.88 -8.54 14.46
CA ILE A 91 1.16 -7.53 13.43
C ILE A 91 -0.05 -7.41 12.48
N ASN A 92 -0.65 -8.54 12.09
CA ASN A 92 -1.83 -8.55 11.22
C ASN A 92 -3.07 -7.91 11.87
N ALA A 93 -3.18 -7.94 13.19
CA ALA A 93 -4.24 -7.27 13.93
C ALA A 93 -4.01 -5.75 14.10
N GLY A 94 -2.97 -5.18 13.49
CA GLY A 94 -2.59 -3.77 13.63
C GLY A 94 -1.69 -3.49 14.84
N GLY A 95 -1.12 -4.54 15.44
CA GLY A 95 -0.19 -4.45 16.57
C GLY A 95 1.25 -4.26 16.13
N ALA A 96 1.55 -3.16 15.45
CA ALA A 96 2.91 -2.63 15.34
C ALA A 96 2.94 -1.28 16.04
N ALA A 97 3.46 -1.28 17.28
CA ALA A 97 3.93 -0.08 17.97
C ALA A 97 5.35 0.25 17.49
#